data_AF-A0A829QLR0-F1
#
_entry.id   AF-A0A829QLR0-F1
#
_cell.length_a   1.000
_cell.length_b   1.000
_cell.length_c   1.000
_cell.angle_alpha   90.00
_cell.angle_beta   90.00
_cell.angle_gamma   90.00
#
_symmetry.space_group_name_H-M   'P 1'
#
loop_
_entity.id
_entity.type
_entity.pdbx_description
1 polymer ?
#
loop_
_entity_poly.entity_id
_entity_poly.type
_entity_poly.pdbx_seq_one_letter_code
_entity_poly.pdbx_strand_id
1 'polypeptide(L)'
;MGMRLIDDSAHMDDGVDYCGPATLVIEGEEFETRVRLRGLFQPIDGTYRWHGRTDSGTSSLARFGRDRASGAIRTAHGQAAVIIDEIDLWGRYRLRGSGRPPFPPAGLPHDRD
;
A
#
# COMPACT_ATOMS: atom_id res chain seq x y z
N MET A 1 39.85 12.58 21.22
CA MET A 1 39.63 11.21 20.69
C MET A 1 38.16 10.88 20.91
N GLY A 2 37.31 11.34 19.98
CA GLY A 2 35.86 11.28 20.13
C GLY A 2 35.30 10.15 19.28
N MET A 3 34.93 9.04 19.92
CA MET A 3 34.10 8.01 19.29
C MET A 3 32.66 8.53 19.34
N ARG A 4 32.23 9.23 18.29
CA ARG A 4 30.83 9.61 18.12
C ARG A 4 30.11 8.35 17.65
N LEU A 5 29.35 7.74 18.56
CA LEU A 5 28.27 6.82 18.19
C LEU A 5 27.46 7.52 17.10
N ILE A 6 27.52 6.98 15.89
CA ILE A 6 26.54 7.30 14.87
C ILE A 6 25.27 6.62 15.37
N ASP A 7 24.41 7.46 15.95
CA ASP A 7 23.00 7.19 16.09
C ASP A 7 22.46 6.82 14.71
N ASP A 8 22.32 5.52 14.44
CA ASP A 8 21.70 4.99 13.21
C ASP A 8 20.16 5.03 13.32
N SER A 9 19.65 6.02 14.05
CA SER A 9 18.25 6.13 14.47
C SER A 9 17.52 7.26 13.75
N ALA A 10 17.77 7.52 12.46
CA ALA A 10 16.95 8.45 11.71
C ALA A 10 17.13 8.30 10.21
N HIS A 11 16.28 7.48 9.56
CA HIS A 11 15.57 7.78 8.31
C HIS A 11 14.38 6.81 8.22
N MET A 12 13.52 6.79 9.24
CA MET A 12 12.22 6.11 9.17
C MET A 12 11.17 7.04 8.53
N ASP A 13 11.43 7.59 7.33
CA ASP A 13 10.43 8.37 6.57
C ASP A 13 10.73 8.49 5.04
N ASP A 14 11.16 7.43 4.35
CA ASP A 14 11.53 7.55 2.91
C ASP A 14 11.21 6.29 2.05
N GLY A 15 10.02 5.71 2.20
CA GLY A 15 9.72 4.39 1.60
C GLY A 15 8.28 4.16 1.14
N VAL A 16 7.60 5.20 0.65
CA VAL A 16 6.25 5.08 0.09
C VAL A 16 6.34 5.35 -1.41
N ASP A 17 6.14 4.31 -2.24
CA ASP A 17 6.13 4.46 -3.69
C ASP A 17 4.85 5.14 -4.20
N TYR A 18 3.75 5.00 -3.46
CA TYR A 18 2.48 5.63 -3.81
C TYR A 18 1.68 6.02 -2.57
N CYS A 19 1.29 7.29 -2.47
CA CYS A 19 0.35 7.81 -1.48
C CYS A 19 -0.73 8.59 -2.21
N GLY A 20 -1.96 8.06 -2.23
CA GLY A 20 -3.00 8.68 -3.03
C GLY A 20 -4.36 8.01 -2.93
N PRO A 21 -5.36 8.55 -3.64
CA PRO A 21 -6.67 7.93 -3.75
C PRO A 21 -6.58 6.57 -4.46
N ALA A 22 -7.39 5.63 -4.03
CA ALA A 22 -7.56 4.35 -4.68
C ALA A 22 -8.99 3.84 -4.47
N THR A 23 -9.45 3.06 -5.42
CA THR A 23 -10.73 2.36 -5.32
C THR A 23 -10.43 0.88 -5.12
N LEU A 24 -10.88 0.33 -3.99
CA LEU A 24 -10.84 -1.10 -3.75
C LEU A 24 -12.11 -1.73 -4.30
N VAL A 25 -11.98 -2.79 -5.07
CA VAL A 25 -13.10 -3.56 -5.64
C VAL A 25 -13.11 -4.94 -4.99
N ILE A 26 -14.11 -5.23 -4.17
CA ILE A 26 -14.20 -6.46 -3.38
C ILE A 26 -15.59 -7.04 -3.60
N GLU A 27 -15.67 -8.28 -4.07
CA GLU A 27 -16.96 -8.93 -4.40
C GLU A 27 -17.84 -8.11 -5.37
N GLY A 28 -17.23 -7.31 -6.24
CA GLY A 28 -17.92 -6.45 -7.20
C GLY A 28 -18.37 -5.09 -6.63
N GLU A 29 -18.14 -4.83 -5.34
CA GLU A 29 -18.40 -3.53 -4.73
C GLU A 29 -17.16 -2.65 -4.68
N GLU A 30 -17.36 -1.35 -4.92
CA GLU A 30 -16.29 -0.35 -4.99
C GLU A 30 -16.23 0.49 -3.71
N PHE A 31 -15.02 0.64 -3.17
CA PHE A 31 -14.73 1.38 -1.95
C PHE A 31 -13.65 2.42 -2.22
N GLU A 32 -14.04 3.69 -2.23
CA GLU A 32 -13.09 4.79 -2.35
C GLU A 32 -12.32 4.99 -1.04
N THR A 33 -11.00 5.04 -1.12
CA THR A 33 -10.12 5.23 0.03
C THR A 33 -8.84 5.92 -0.38
N ARG A 34 -8.00 6.28 0.59
CA ARG A 34 -6.61 6.64 0.37
C ARG A 34 -5.72 5.51 0.86
N VAL A 35 -4.68 5.21 0.09
CA VAL A 35 -3.73 4.15 0.39
C VAL A 35 -2.32 4.68 0.40
N ARG A 36 -1.48 4.03 1.21
CA ARG A 36 -0.03 4.12 1.11
C ARG A 36 0.48 2.75 0.69
N LEU A 37 1.06 2.67 -0.50
CA LEU A 37 1.59 1.44 -1.09
C LEU A 37 3.10 1.55 -1.27
N ARG A 38 3.74 0.40 -1.16
CA ARG A 38 5.17 0.21 -1.36
C ARG A 38 5.41 -1.03 -2.19
N GLY A 39 6.28 -0.90 -3.17
CA GLY A 39 6.77 -1.99 -4.00
C GLY A 39 8.11 -2.53 -3.50
N LEU A 40 8.33 -3.82 -3.71
CA LEU A 40 9.57 -4.52 -3.42
C LEU A 40 9.82 -5.55 -4.53
N PHE A 41 10.95 -5.42 -5.21
CA PHE A 41 11.44 -6.44 -6.11
C PHE A 41 12.10 -7.57 -5.32
N GLN A 42 11.66 -8.81 -5.58
CA GLN A 42 12.22 -10.01 -4.96
C GLN A 42 13.27 -10.63 -5.90
N PRO A 43 14.56 -10.54 -5.57
CA PRO A 43 15.63 -11.04 -6.44
C PRO A 43 15.68 -12.57 -6.50
N ILE A 44 15.11 -13.25 -5.50
CA ILE A 44 15.13 -14.72 -5.38
C ILE A 44 14.29 -15.37 -6.50
N ASP A 45 13.13 -14.80 -6.80
CA ASP A 45 12.17 -15.34 -7.78
C ASP A 45 11.91 -14.37 -8.95
N GLY A 46 12.56 -13.21 -8.97
CA GLY A 46 12.36 -12.17 -9.98
C GLY A 46 10.97 -11.53 -9.92
N THR A 47 10.20 -11.74 -8.85
CA THR A 47 8.84 -11.22 -8.74
C THR A 47 8.80 -9.83 -8.13
N TYR A 48 7.87 -9.01 -8.59
CA TYR A 48 7.55 -7.77 -7.89
C TYR A 48 6.42 -8.04 -6.90
N ARG A 49 6.58 -7.65 -5.65
CA ARG A 49 5.55 -7.73 -4.61
C ARG A 49 5.31 -6.35 -4.06
N TRP A 50 4.07 -6.03 -3.74
CA TRP A 50 3.74 -4.74 -3.16
C TRP A 50 2.81 -4.93 -1.97
N HIS A 51 2.90 -4.00 -1.04
CA HIS A 51 2.09 -4.02 0.18
C HIS A 51 1.80 -2.60 0.60
N GLY A 52 0.78 -2.43 1.44
CA GLY A 52 0.38 -1.12 1.87
C GLY A 52 -0.72 -1.15 2.90
N ARG A 53 -1.28 0.02 3.18
CA ARG A 53 -2.39 0.19 4.12
C ARG A 53 -3.38 1.22 3.61
N THR A 54 -4.63 1.04 3.98
CA THR A 54 -5.65 2.08 3.86
C THR A 54 -5.48 3.13 4.95
N ASP A 55 -5.96 4.35 4.70
CA ASP A 55 -6.11 5.35 5.75
C ASP A 55 -7.27 4.99 6.70
N SER A 56 -7.21 5.57 7.90
CA SER A 56 -8.02 5.28 9.09
C SER A 56 -9.52 5.60 8.94
N GLY A 57 -9.97 6.06 7.77
CA GLY A 57 -11.33 6.52 7.51
C GLY A 57 -12.18 5.61 6.64
N THR A 58 -11.73 4.38 6.33
CA THR A 58 -12.47 3.51 5.40
C THR A 58 -13.54 2.68 6.13
N SER A 59 -14.49 3.36 6.77
CA SER A 59 -15.61 2.74 7.50
C SER A 59 -16.41 1.78 6.62
N SER A 60 -16.47 2.02 5.31
CA SER A 60 -17.15 1.15 4.34
C SER A 60 -16.51 -0.24 4.22
N LEU A 61 -15.22 -0.39 4.51
CA LEU A 61 -14.56 -1.70 4.53
C LEU A 61 -14.83 -2.48 5.81
N ALA A 62 -15.25 -1.82 6.90
CA ALA A 62 -15.50 -2.45 8.21
C ALA A 62 -16.46 -3.64 8.14
N ARG A 63 -17.34 -3.67 7.13
CA ARG A 63 -18.27 -4.77 6.84
C ARG A 63 -17.58 -6.11 6.57
N PHE A 64 -16.35 -6.10 6.05
CA PHE A 64 -15.55 -7.31 5.81
C PHE A 64 -14.86 -7.79 7.11
N GLY A 65 -14.92 -6.99 8.19
CA GLY A 65 -14.42 -7.38 9.49
C GLY A 65 -12.93 -7.73 9.48
N ARG A 66 -12.61 -8.86 10.12
CA ARG A 66 -11.27 -9.46 10.17
C ARG A 66 -11.04 -10.53 9.10
N ASP A 67 -12.04 -10.77 8.25
CA ASP A 67 -11.93 -11.81 7.24
C ASP A 67 -11.02 -11.38 6.10
N ARG A 68 -10.18 -12.32 5.69
CA ARG A 68 -9.29 -12.12 4.56
C ARG A 68 -10.12 -12.04 3.28
N ALA A 69 -10.13 -10.87 2.65
CA ALA A 69 -10.83 -10.63 1.39
C ALA A 69 -9.83 -10.56 0.23
N SER A 70 -10.29 -10.99 -0.96
CA SER A 70 -9.54 -10.82 -2.21
C SER A 70 -10.32 -9.92 -3.14
N GLY A 71 -9.61 -9.08 -3.89
CA GLY A 71 -10.22 -8.10 -4.77
C GLY A 71 -9.23 -7.49 -5.74
N ALA A 72 -9.57 -6.31 -6.24
CA ALA A 72 -8.68 -5.47 -7.02
C ALA A 72 -8.51 -4.12 -6.35
N ILE A 73 -7.36 -3.51 -6.52
CA ILE A 73 -7.13 -2.09 -6.23
C ILE A 73 -6.95 -1.35 -7.54
N ARG A 74 -7.65 -0.24 -7.67
CA ARG A 74 -7.58 0.69 -8.80
C ARG A 74 -7.02 2.01 -8.33
N THR A 75 -6.11 2.57 -9.10
CA THR A 75 -5.61 3.93 -8.95
C THR A 75 -5.71 4.64 -10.30
N ALA A 76 -5.38 5.92 -10.35
CA ALA A 76 -5.24 6.64 -11.61
C ALA A 76 -4.16 6.03 -12.54
N HIS A 77 -3.26 5.21 -12.01
CA HIS A 77 -2.11 4.65 -12.74
C HIS A 77 -2.32 3.20 -13.19
N GLY A 78 -3.38 2.55 -12.74
CA GLY A 78 -3.70 1.19 -13.16
C GLY A 78 -4.47 0.39 -12.12
N GLN A 79 -4.55 -0.91 -12.37
CA GLN A 79 -5.25 -1.86 -11.52
C GLN A 79 -4.35 -3.05 -11.21
N ALA A 80 -4.44 -3.57 -9.99
CA ALA A 80 -3.76 -4.79 -9.57
C ALA A 80 -4.66 -5.63 -8.65
N ALA A 81 -4.43 -6.94 -8.62
CA ALA A 81 -5.09 -7.82 -7.66
C ALA A 81 -4.56 -7.55 -6.24
N VAL A 82 -5.47 -7.46 -5.27
CA VAL A 82 -5.14 -7.18 -3.88
C VAL A 82 -5.76 -8.21 -2.96
N ILE A 83 -5.00 -8.58 -1.95
CA ILE A 83 -5.47 -9.31 -0.78
C ILE A 83 -5.54 -8.32 0.38
N ILE A 84 -6.72 -8.24 0.97
CA ILE A 84 -7.01 -7.47 2.17
C ILE A 84 -6.99 -8.46 3.32
N ASP A 85 -6.07 -8.25 4.24
CA ASP A 85 -5.72 -9.30 5.19
C ASP A 85 -6.39 -9.10 6.55
N GLU A 86 -5.89 -8.15 7.34
CA GLU A 86 -6.40 -7.88 8.68
C GLU A 86 -6.53 -6.37 8.90
N ILE A 87 -7.54 -6.02 9.69
CA ILE A 87 -7.77 -4.69 10.25
C ILE A 87 -6.94 -4.50 11.54
N ASP A 88 -6.11 -3.47 11.61
CA ASP A 88 -5.41 -3.14 12.85
C ASP A 88 -6.37 -2.59 13.92
N LEU A 89 -5.88 -2.40 15.15
CA LEU A 89 -6.67 -1.87 16.29
C LEU A 89 -7.24 -0.45 16.04
N TRP A 90 -6.86 0.20 14.93
CA TRP A 90 -7.28 1.53 14.53
C TRP A 90 -8.13 1.55 13.25
N GLY A 91 -8.58 0.39 12.78
CA GLY A 91 -9.48 0.32 11.63
C GLY A 91 -8.80 0.36 10.25
N ARG A 92 -7.48 0.19 10.17
CA ARG A 92 -6.70 0.22 8.92
C ARG A 92 -6.48 -1.17 8.37
N TYR A 93 -6.85 -1.35 7.11
CA TYR A 93 -6.68 -2.60 6.39
C TYR A 93 -5.27 -2.73 5.85
N ARG A 94 -4.66 -3.91 6.06
CA ARG A 94 -3.42 -4.29 5.38
C ARG A 94 -3.72 -4.79 3.97
N LEU A 95 -3.03 -4.20 3.00
CA LEU A 95 -3.12 -4.53 1.59
C LEU A 95 -1.84 -5.26 1.15
N ARG A 96 -2.00 -6.32 0.37
CA ARG A 96 -0.87 -7.03 -0.25
C ARG A 96 -1.25 -7.38 -1.68
N GLY A 97 -0.29 -7.29 -2.59
CA GLY A 97 -0.45 -7.82 -3.94
C GLY A 97 0.88 -8.28 -4.52
N SER A 98 0.77 -8.97 -5.64
CA SER A 98 1.90 -9.48 -6.40
C SER A 98 1.82 -8.98 -7.85
N GLY A 99 2.96 -9.03 -8.54
CA GLY A 99 3.09 -8.58 -9.92
C GLY A 99 3.20 -7.07 -10.04
N ARG A 100 2.75 -6.55 -11.20
CA ARG A 100 2.86 -5.13 -11.53
C ARG A 100 2.04 -4.30 -10.53
N PRO A 101 2.68 -3.37 -9.79
CA PRO A 101 1.96 -2.52 -8.86
C PRO A 101 1.00 -1.59 -9.63
N PRO A 102 -0.12 -1.21 -9.02
CA PRO A 102 -1.06 -0.23 -9.58
C PRO A 102 -0.53 1.21 -9.40
N PHE A 103 0.78 1.42 -9.43
CA PHE A 103 1.43 2.71 -9.28
C PHE A 103 2.79 2.70 -10.00
N PRO A 104 3.28 3.85 -10.49
CA PRO A 104 4.62 3.93 -11.03
C PRO A 104 5.66 3.68 -9.92
N PRO A 105 6.80 3.05 -10.22
CA PRO A 105 7.90 2.96 -9.25
C PRO A 105 8.31 4.36 -8.79
N ALA A 106 8.68 4.52 -7.51
CA ALA A 106 9.10 5.82 -6.97
C ALA A 106 10.17 6.47 -7.85
N GLY A 107 9.91 7.70 -8.29
CA GLY A 107 10.87 8.48 -9.09
C GLY A 107 10.29 9.27 -10.26
N LEU A 108 9.00 9.14 -10.59
CA LEU A 108 8.36 10.06 -11.53
C LEU A 108 7.84 11.29 -10.77
N PRO A 109 8.26 12.52 -11.11
CA PRO A 109 7.65 13.72 -10.55
C PRO A 109 6.17 13.71 -10.90
N HIS A 110 5.31 13.69 -9.87
CA HIS A 110 3.91 14.02 -10.01
C HIS A 110 3.85 15.52 -10.22
N ASP A 111 3.76 15.94 -11.48
CA ASP A 111 3.46 17.33 -11.84
C ASP A 111 2.17 17.71 -11.10
N ARG A 112 2.30 18.66 -10.17
CA ARG A 112 1.16 19.22 -9.44
C ARG A 112 0.64 20.34 -10.32
N ASP A 113 -0.51 20.10 -10.95
CA ASP A 113 -1.36 21.12 -11.57
C ASP A 113 -1.72 22.22 -10.53
#